data_AF-A0AAE3LYY6-F1
#
_entry.id   AF-A0AAE3LYY6-F1
#
_cell.length_a   1.000
_cell.length_b   1.000
_cell.length_c   1.000
_cell.angle_alpha   90.00
_cell.angle_beta   90.00
_cell.angle_gamma   90.00
#
_symmetry.space_group_name_H-M   'P 1'
#
loop_
_entity.id
_entity.type
_entity.pdbx_description
1 polymer ?
#
loop_
_entity_poly.entity_id
_entity_poly.type
_entity_poly.pdbx_seq_one_letter_code
_entity_poly.pdbx_strand_id
1 'polypeptide(L)'
;MISFNLLIVVSLVYVAFLFLVAFAAERRAAQGKTSWLRSSTIYTLSLSIYCTAWTFYGAVGYAARSGLEFVTIYLGPTLVMIGWWWLVRKLVRIGRTQRLTSIADLISSRYGKSTVLGIMVTVLAIVGTTPYIALQLQSVTQSIGVFAASSGEAWLPRDLNRAAMWVAVGLAVFTVVFGT
;
A
#
# COMPACT_ATOMS: atom_id res chain seq x y z
N MET A 1 -29.40 -0.79 -10.10
CA MET A 1 -28.45 -1.72 -9.45
C MET A 1 -27.31 -1.96 -10.42
N ILE A 2 -26.05 -1.77 -10.01
CA ILE A 2 -24.90 -2.04 -10.89
C ILE A 2 -24.79 -3.55 -11.08
N SER A 3 -24.74 -4.03 -12.33
CA SER A 3 -24.53 -5.46 -12.58
C SER A 3 -23.12 -5.87 -12.12
N PHE A 4 -22.98 -7.07 -11.58
CA PHE A 4 -21.69 -7.57 -11.09
C PHE A 4 -20.64 -7.63 -12.20
N ASN A 5 -21.05 -8.00 -13.41
CA ASN A 5 -20.20 -7.97 -14.59
C ASN A 5 -19.68 -6.55 -14.89
N LEU A 6 -20.52 -5.52 -14.75
CA LEU A 6 -20.08 -4.13 -14.93
C LEU A 6 -19.03 -3.75 -13.88
N LEU A 7 -19.19 -4.18 -12.63
CA LEU A 7 -18.19 -3.94 -11.59
C LEU A 7 -16.84 -4.57 -11.95
N ILE A 8 -16.83 -5.84 -12.37
CA ILE A 8 -15.59 -6.53 -12.79
C ILE A 8 -14.94 -5.76 -13.94
N VAL A 9 -15.70 -5.39 -14.97
CA VAL A 9 -15.19 -4.65 -16.13
C VAL A 9 -14.59 -3.30 -15.69
N VAL A 10 -15.28 -2.54 -14.84
CA VAL A 10 -14.77 -1.26 -14.33
C VAL A 10 -13.50 -1.47 -13.51
N SER A 11 -13.43 -2.48 -12.65
CA SER A 11 -12.22 -2.81 -11.89
C SER A 11 -11.04 -3.18 -12.80
N LEU A 12 -11.27 -4.01 -13.81
CA LEU A 12 -10.23 -4.39 -14.78
C LEU A 12 -9.74 -3.20 -15.60
N VAL A 13 -10.65 -2.34 -16.08
CA VAL A 13 -10.30 -1.10 -16.79
C VAL A 13 -9.49 -0.17 -15.89
N TYR A 14 -9.89 -0.04 -14.61
CA TYR A 14 -9.15 0.77 -13.65
C TYR A 14 -7.74 0.23 -13.40
N VAL A 15 -7.58 -1.08 -13.21
CA VAL A 15 -6.25 -1.71 -13.08
C VAL A 15 -5.43 -1.52 -14.36
N ALA A 16 -6.00 -1.75 -15.53
CA ALA A 16 -5.31 -1.54 -16.81
C ALA A 16 -4.86 -0.07 -16.97
N PHE A 17 -5.70 0.88 -16.56
CA PHE A 17 -5.33 2.30 -16.53
C PHE A 17 -4.15 2.58 -15.59
N LEU A 18 -4.15 2.02 -14.37
CA LEU A 18 -3.01 2.14 -13.45
C LEU A 18 -1.72 1.56 -14.03
N PHE A 19 -1.80 0.41 -14.72
CA PHE A 19 -0.66 -0.18 -15.42
C PHE A 19 -0.14 0.71 -16.55
N LEU A 20 -1.04 1.32 -17.35
CA LEU A 20 -0.66 2.28 -18.38
C LEU A 20 0.07 3.49 -17.80
N VAL A 21 -0.40 4.00 -16.65
CA VAL A 21 0.26 5.11 -15.94
C VAL A 21 1.64 4.68 -15.45
N ALA A 22 1.78 3.49 -14.86
CA ALA A 22 3.07 2.95 -14.40
C ALA A 22 4.06 2.81 -15.57
N PHE A 23 3.63 2.17 -16.67
CA PHE A 23 4.44 2.00 -17.87
C PHE A 23 4.86 3.34 -18.50
N ALA A 24 3.95 4.31 -18.57
CA ALA A 24 4.27 5.65 -19.08
C ALA A 24 5.29 6.38 -18.18
N ALA A 25 5.19 6.22 -16.85
CA ALA A 25 6.13 6.79 -15.91
C ALA A 25 7.53 6.17 -16.05
N GLU A 26 7.62 4.84 -16.14
CA GLU A 26 8.87 4.11 -16.33
C GLU A 26 9.54 4.46 -17.67
N ARG A 27 8.79 4.47 -18.76
CA ARG A 27 9.30 4.85 -20.09
C ARG A 27 9.84 6.28 -20.09
N ARG A 28 9.18 7.23 -19.39
CA ARG A 28 9.68 8.60 -19.24
C ARG A 28 10.94 8.68 -18.38
N ALA A 29 11.04 7.86 -17.34
CA ALA A 29 12.24 7.77 -16.52
C ALA A 29 13.43 7.25 -17.34
N ALA A 30 13.23 6.20 -18.14
CA ALA A 30 14.25 5.64 -19.04
C ALA A 30 14.72 6.65 -20.11
N GLN A 31 13.83 7.53 -20.58
CA GLN A 31 14.16 8.62 -21.51
C GLN A 31 14.86 9.83 -20.85
N GLY A 32 15.22 9.75 -19.57
CA GLY A 32 15.88 10.84 -18.83
C GLY A 32 14.95 12.01 -18.47
N LYS A 33 13.65 11.93 -18.78
CA LYS A 33 12.66 12.99 -18.50
C LYS A 33 12.13 12.90 -17.07
N THR A 34 13.04 12.89 -16.09
CA THR A 34 12.72 12.69 -14.67
C THR A 34 12.31 13.96 -13.92
N SER A 35 12.46 15.15 -14.51
CA SER A 35 12.14 16.43 -13.86
C SER A 35 10.70 16.48 -13.31
N TRP A 36 9.72 16.05 -14.12
CA TRP A 36 8.32 15.98 -13.70
C TRP A 36 8.08 14.93 -12.60
N LEU A 37 8.68 13.74 -12.74
CA LEU A 37 8.58 12.63 -11.77
C LEU A 37 9.17 12.98 -10.40
N ARG A 38 10.11 13.94 -10.35
CA ARG A 38 10.76 14.43 -9.13
C ARG A 38 10.07 15.67 -8.54
N SER A 39 8.91 16.06 -9.07
CA SER A 39 8.16 17.21 -8.55
C SER A 39 7.70 16.99 -7.11
N SER A 40 7.63 18.07 -6.33
CA SER A 40 7.14 18.02 -4.95
C SER A 40 5.70 17.51 -4.87
N THR A 41 4.89 17.79 -5.88
CA THR A 41 3.49 17.34 -5.94
C THR A 41 3.39 15.82 -6.00
N ILE A 42 4.14 15.16 -6.88
CA ILE A 42 4.15 13.69 -6.97
C ILE A 42 4.68 13.08 -5.66
N TYR A 43 5.71 13.68 -5.06
CA TYR A 43 6.22 13.23 -3.77
C TYR A 43 5.18 13.34 -2.64
N THR A 44 4.41 14.44 -2.59
CA THR A 44 3.35 14.60 -1.58
C THR A 44 2.18 13.67 -1.87
N LEU A 45 1.77 13.51 -3.13
CA LEU A 45 0.69 12.60 -3.52
C LEU A 45 1.08 11.15 -3.27
N SER A 46 2.34 10.75 -3.46
CA SER A 46 2.76 9.37 -3.20
C SER A 46 2.67 8.99 -1.72
N LEU A 47 2.70 9.98 -0.82
CA LEU A 47 2.46 9.76 0.61
C LEU A 47 1.03 9.25 0.88
N SER A 48 0.08 9.44 -0.04
CA SER A 48 -1.27 8.90 0.06
C SER A 48 -1.32 7.38 0.03
N ILE A 49 -0.22 6.68 -0.28
CA ILE A 49 -0.10 5.22 -0.12
C ILE A 49 -0.37 4.77 1.33
N TYR A 50 -0.24 5.68 2.29
CA TYR A 50 -0.67 5.49 3.67
C TYR A 50 -2.17 5.14 3.78
N CYS A 51 -3.01 5.70 2.90
CA CYS A 51 -4.46 5.46 2.87
C CYS A 51 -4.77 4.20 2.06
N THR A 52 -4.82 3.05 2.72
CA THR A 52 -5.10 1.73 2.11
C THR A 52 -6.55 1.29 2.30
N ALA A 53 -6.89 0.05 1.92
CA ALA A 53 -8.22 -0.49 2.20
C ALA A 53 -8.52 -0.51 3.72
N TRP A 54 -7.49 -0.55 4.57
CA TRP A 54 -7.64 -0.41 6.02
C TRP A 54 -8.34 0.90 6.43
N THR A 55 -8.12 1.99 5.72
CA THR A 55 -8.75 3.28 6.03
C THR A 55 -10.27 3.22 5.81
N PHE A 56 -10.72 2.45 4.82
CA PHE A 56 -12.14 2.26 4.54
C PHE A 56 -12.76 1.17 5.41
N TYR A 57 -12.18 -0.03 5.46
CA TYR A 57 -12.77 -1.17 6.17
C TYR A 57 -12.44 -1.17 7.67
N GLY A 58 -11.21 -0.83 8.01
CA GLY A 58 -10.73 -0.80 9.39
C GLY A 58 -11.21 0.45 10.13
N ALA A 59 -10.89 1.65 9.63
CA ALA A 59 -11.18 2.88 10.38
C ALA A 59 -12.67 3.19 10.47
N VAL A 60 -13.45 2.99 9.40
CA VAL A 60 -14.92 3.16 9.44
C VAL A 60 -15.55 2.12 10.36
N GLY A 61 -15.11 0.85 10.27
CA GLY A 61 -15.59 -0.20 11.17
C GLY A 61 -15.26 0.07 12.64
N TYR A 62 -14.08 0.63 12.92
CA TYR A 62 -13.69 1.02 14.27
C TYR A 62 -14.48 2.24 14.75
N ALA A 63 -14.71 3.24 13.89
CA ALA A 63 -15.58 4.38 14.21
C ALA A 63 -17.02 3.94 14.52
N ALA A 64 -17.54 2.96 13.78
CA ALA A 64 -18.88 2.42 14.02
C ALA A 64 -19.01 1.68 15.38
N ARG A 65 -17.93 1.07 15.88
CA ARG A 65 -17.93 0.32 17.16
C ARG A 65 -17.52 1.17 18.37
N SER A 66 -16.60 2.11 18.17
CA SER A 66 -15.91 2.86 19.24
C SER A 66 -16.09 4.37 19.13
N GLY A 67 -16.92 4.86 18.21
CA GLY A 67 -17.20 6.28 18.03
C GLY A 67 -15.94 7.08 17.67
N LEU A 68 -15.66 8.15 18.43
CA LEU A 68 -14.55 9.07 18.18
C LEU A 68 -13.16 8.50 18.50
N GLU A 69 -13.05 7.33 19.13
CA GLU A 69 -11.75 6.73 19.44
C GLU A 69 -10.89 6.48 18.19
N PHE A 70 -11.52 6.28 17.02
CA PHE A 70 -10.79 6.10 15.76
C PHE A 70 -9.88 7.28 15.39
N VAL A 71 -10.19 8.50 15.86
CA VAL A 71 -9.39 9.69 15.61
C VAL A 71 -7.99 9.54 16.22
N THR A 72 -7.86 8.81 17.33
CA THR A 72 -6.57 8.61 18.01
C THR A 72 -5.55 7.89 17.14
N ILE A 73 -6.00 7.02 16.22
CA ILE A 73 -5.14 6.31 15.26
C ILE A 73 -4.44 7.31 14.31
N TYR A 74 -5.10 8.42 13.99
CA TYR A 74 -4.55 9.45 13.11
C TYR A 74 -3.70 10.50 13.83
N LEU A 75 -3.75 10.56 15.16
CA LEU A 75 -2.91 11.48 15.93
C LEU A 75 -1.41 11.20 15.74
N GLY A 76 -1.00 9.93 15.74
CA GLY A 76 0.41 9.54 15.56
C GLY A 76 1.03 10.08 14.27
N PRO A 77 0.48 9.71 13.09
CA PRO A 77 0.93 10.26 11.80
C PRO A 77 0.85 11.78 11.74
N THR A 78 -0.20 12.39 12.31
CA THR A 78 -0.36 13.84 12.35
C THR A 78 0.78 14.51 13.12
N LEU A 79 1.12 14.00 14.31
CA LEU A 79 2.24 14.50 15.11
C LEU A 79 3.58 14.31 14.40
N VAL A 80 3.79 13.18 13.73
CA VAL A 80 5.00 12.93 12.92
C VAL A 80 5.12 13.94 11.78
N MET A 81 4.00 14.27 11.11
CA MET A 81 3.98 15.23 10.02
C MET A 81 4.10 16.69 10.50
N ILE A 82 3.54 17.04 11.67
CA ILE A 82 3.80 18.33 12.32
C ILE A 82 5.30 18.44 12.68
N GLY A 83 5.88 17.35 13.20
CA GLY A 83 7.31 17.20 13.50
C GLY A 83 8.20 16.97 12.27
N TRP A 84 7.68 17.14 11.04
CA TRP A 84 8.35 16.76 9.79
C TRP A 84 9.79 17.27 9.68
N TRP A 85 10.00 18.55 10.03
CA TRP A 85 11.30 19.21 9.90
C TRP A 85 12.39 18.55 10.75
N TRP A 86 12.01 18.05 11.92
CA TRP A 86 12.92 17.48 12.91
C TRP A 86 13.14 15.99 12.69
N LEU A 87 12.05 15.26 12.40
CA LEU A 87 12.06 13.81 12.31
C LEU A 87 12.24 13.35 10.86
N VAL A 88 11.24 13.56 10.01
CA VAL A 88 11.20 12.94 8.68
C VAL A 88 12.30 13.49 7.78
N ARG A 89 12.54 14.81 7.81
CA ARG A 89 13.62 15.41 7.02
C ARG A 89 15.01 14.87 7.41
N LYS A 90 15.22 14.60 8.70
CA LYS A 90 16.47 14.01 9.21
C LYS A 90 16.64 12.58 8.71
N LEU A 91 15.57 11.76 8.79
CA LEU A 91 15.58 10.37 8.30
C LEU A 91 15.84 10.31 6.79
N VAL A 92 15.15 11.14 6.00
CA VAL A 92 15.34 11.22 4.54
C VAL A 92 16.76 11.65 4.18
N ARG A 93 17.33 12.63 4.90
CA ARG A 93 18.70 13.08 4.68
C ARG A 93 19.70 11.95 4.92
N ILE A 94 19.57 11.23 6.04
CA ILE A 94 20.45 10.09 6.37
C ILE A 94 20.32 8.98 5.33
N GLY A 95 19.09 8.63 4.95
CA GLY A 95 18.82 7.62 3.92
C GLY A 95 19.52 7.95 2.60
N ARG A 96 19.45 9.22 2.15
CA ARG A 96 20.10 9.65 0.92
C ARG A 96 21.62 9.73 1.01
N THR A 97 22.19 10.25 2.11
CA THR A 97 23.65 10.38 2.25
C THR A 97 24.33 9.03 2.37
N GLN A 98 23.68 8.05 3.01
CA GLN A 98 24.22 6.71 3.21
C GLN A 98 23.74 5.69 2.16
N ARG A 99 22.94 6.11 1.17
CA ARG A 99 22.35 5.25 0.12
C ARG A 99 21.59 4.06 0.69
N LEU A 100 20.82 4.29 1.75
CA LEU A 100 20.02 3.27 2.42
C LEU A 100 18.69 3.13 1.69
N THR A 101 18.32 1.88 1.39
CA THR A 101 17.12 1.56 0.60
C THR A 101 16.01 0.93 1.44
N SER A 102 16.28 0.50 2.68
CA SER A 102 15.30 -0.11 3.57
C SER A 102 15.33 0.46 5.00
N ILE A 103 14.27 0.21 5.76
CA ILE A 103 14.21 0.55 7.20
C ILE A 103 15.24 -0.28 7.98
N ALA A 104 15.50 -1.53 7.57
CA ALA A 104 16.53 -2.37 8.18
C ALA A 104 17.93 -1.78 8.01
N ASP A 105 18.24 -1.24 6.83
CA ASP A 105 19.52 -0.55 6.57
C ASP A 105 19.62 0.73 7.41
N LEU A 106 18.52 1.49 7.51
CA LEU A 106 18.47 2.72 8.30
C LEU A 106 18.69 2.47 9.79
N ILE A 107 18.11 1.40 10.33
CA ILE A 107 18.28 1.06 11.74
C ILE A 107 19.69 0.48 11.95
N SER A 108 20.14 -0.46 11.13
CA SER A 108 21.47 -1.08 11.29
C SER A 108 22.62 -0.08 11.12
N SER A 109 22.51 0.91 10.24
CA SER A 109 23.55 1.92 10.02
C SER A 109 23.79 2.81 11.23
N ARG A 110 22.78 2.98 12.11
CA ARG A 110 22.92 3.70 13.37
C ARG A 110 23.78 2.94 14.39
N TYR A 111 23.88 1.61 14.28
CA TYR A 111 24.62 0.74 15.18
C TYR A 111 25.87 0.13 14.51
N GLY A 112 26.59 0.93 13.72
CA GLY A 112 27.83 0.50 13.09
C GLY A 112 27.65 -0.54 11.96
N LYS A 113 26.49 -0.53 11.28
CA LYS A 113 26.12 -1.50 10.23
C LYS A 113 26.03 -2.94 10.75
N SER A 114 25.47 -3.12 11.96
CA SER A 114 25.25 -4.45 12.54
C SER A 114 24.32 -5.29 11.66
N THR A 115 24.88 -6.36 11.06
CA THR A 115 24.13 -7.32 10.25
C THR A 115 23.04 -8.01 11.04
N VAL A 116 23.31 -8.38 12.30
CA VAL A 116 22.35 -9.06 13.19
C VAL A 116 21.12 -8.19 13.41
N LEU A 117 21.31 -6.89 13.66
CA LEU A 117 20.20 -5.95 13.83
C LEU A 117 19.41 -5.77 12.53
N GLY A 118 20.10 -5.69 11.39
CA GLY A 118 19.45 -5.63 10.07
C GLY A 118 18.57 -6.85 9.80
N ILE A 119 19.06 -8.06 10.09
CA ILE A 119 18.30 -9.31 9.96
C ILE A 119 17.07 -9.28 10.89
N MET A 120 17.24 -8.92 12.15
CA MET A 120 16.14 -8.85 13.12
C MET A 120 15.03 -7.90 12.66
N VAL A 121 15.39 -6.69 12.20
CA VAL A 121 14.42 -5.72 11.69
C VAL A 121 13.72 -6.24 10.44
N THR A 122 14.46 -6.90 9.54
CA THR A 122 13.89 -7.48 8.32
C THR A 122 12.87 -8.58 8.64
N VAL A 123 13.20 -9.49 9.55
CA VAL A 123 12.28 -10.54 10.01
C VAL A 123 11.04 -9.93 10.65
N LEU A 124 11.21 -8.94 11.54
CA LEU A 124 10.09 -8.23 12.16
C LEU A 124 9.18 -7.57 11.11
N ALA A 125 9.77 -6.92 10.10
CA ALA A 125 9.03 -6.32 9.01
C ALA A 125 8.23 -7.37 8.22
N ILE A 126 8.85 -8.51 7.88
CA ILE A 126 8.15 -9.61 7.18
C ILE A 126 6.99 -10.15 8.02
N VAL A 127 7.23 -10.42 9.31
CA VAL A 127 6.20 -10.94 10.23
C VAL A 127 5.05 -9.96 10.40
N GLY A 128 5.30 -8.64 10.41
CA GLY A 128 4.26 -7.61 10.50
C GLY A 128 3.51 -7.38 9.18
N THR A 129 4.23 -7.35 8.06
CA THR A 129 3.65 -7.03 6.75
C THR A 129 2.84 -8.19 6.16
N THR A 130 3.23 -9.44 6.41
CA THR A 130 2.52 -10.62 5.89
C THR A 130 1.04 -10.69 6.30
N PRO A 131 0.67 -10.62 7.61
CA PRO A 131 -0.72 -10.61 8.02
C PRO A 131 -1.43 -9.32 7.59
N TYR A 132 -0.71 -8.19 7.50
CA TYR A 132 -1.30 -6.96 6.98
C TYR A 132 -1.74 -7.11 5.53
N ILE A 133 -0.91 -7.68 4.65
CA ILE A 133 -1.28 -7.96 3.25
C ILE A 133 -2.48 -8.91 3.20
N ALA A 134 -2.52 -9.94 4.06
CA ALA A 134 -3.66 -10.85 4.14
C ALA A 134 -4.96 -10.12 4.50
N LEU A 135 -4.94 -9.18 5.46
CA LEU A 135 -6.10 -8.35 5.81
C LEU A 135 -6.52 -7.40 4.67
N GLN A 136 -5.58 -6.90 3.88
CA GLN A 136 -5.89 -6.08 2.70
C GLN A 136 -6.59 -6.92 1.62
N LEU A 137 -6.09 -8.12 1.33
CA LEU A 137 -6.72 -9.06 0.38
C LEU A 137 -8.11 -9.50 0.86
N GLN A 138 -8.27 -9.75 2.16
CA GLN A 138 -9.57 -10.05 2.76
C GLN A 138 -10.55 -8.90 2.54
N SER A 139 -10.13 -7.65 2.75
CA SER A 139 -10.97 -6.46 2.51
C SER A 139 -11.45 -6.39 1.05
N VAL A 140 -10.57 -6.66 0.09
CA VAL A 140 -10.94 -6.70 -1.34
C VAL A 140 -11.98 -7.79 -1.62
N THR A 141 -11.75 -9.02 -1.14
CA THR A 141 -12.69 -10.12 -1.39
C THR A 141 -14.05 -9.93 -0.71
N GLN A 142 -14.08 -9.38 0.51
CA GLN A 142 -15.34 -9.04 1.19
C GLN A 142 -16.15 -8.02 0.39
N SER A 143 -15.47 -7.04 -0.21
CA SER A 143 -16.11 -6.06 -1.10
C SER A 143 -16.79 -6.75 -2.27
N ILE A 144 -16.07 -7.63 -2.97
CA ILE A 144 -16.59 -8.41 -4.10
C ILE A 144 -17.81 -9.22 -3.67
N GLY A 145 -17.74 -9.88 -2.51
CA GLY A 145 -18.86 -10.66 -1.95
C GLY A 145 -20.12 -9.82 -1.68
N VAL A 146 -19.97 -8.61 -1.13
CA VAL A 146 -21.10 -7.68 -0.90
C VAL A 146 -21.74 -7.28 -2.23
N PHE A 147 -20.93 -6.96 -3.25
CA PHE A 147 -21.46 -6.58 -4.55
C PHE A 147 -22.08 -7.76 -5.32
N ALA A 148 -21.51 -8.96 -5.23
CA ALA A 148 -22.09 -10.17 -5.82
C ALA A 148 -23.44 -10.51 -5.20
N ALA A 149 -23.55 -10.45 -3.87
CA ALA A 149 -24.83 -10.66 -3.17
C ALA A 149 -25.88 -9.63 -3.61
N SER A 150 -25.45 -8.37 -3.82
CA SER A 150 -26.34 -7.29 -4.26
C SER A 150 -26.88 -7.50 -5.69
N SER A 151 -26.18 -8.25 -6.55
CA SER A 151 -26.63 -8.59 -7.90
C SER A 151 -27.39 -9.92 -7.99
N GLY A 152 -27.68 -10.58 -6.85
CA GLY A 152 -28.34 -11.88 -6.82
C GLY A 152 -27.40 -13.08 -7.02
N GLU A 153 -26.08 -12.88 -7.01
CA GLU A 153 -25.10 -13.96 -7.04
C GLU A 153 -24.68 -14.35 -5.61
N ALA A 154 -24.96 -15.58 -5.19
CA ALA A 154 -24.53 -16.09 -3.89
C ALA A 154 -23.12 -16.69 -4.00
N TRP A 155 -22.10 -15.91 -3.69
CA TRP A 155 -20.71 -16.37 -3.67
C TRP A 155 -20.41 -17.16 -2.39
N LEU A 156 -19.91 -18.38 -2.55
CA LEU A 156 -19.50 -19.23 -1.43
C LEU A 156 -18.08 -18.83 -0.99
N PRO A 157 -17.63 -19.25 0.22
CA PRO A 157 -16.26 -19.01 0.68
C PRO A 157 -15.18 -19.49 -0.32
N ARG A 158 -15.48 -20.55 -1.10
CA ARG A 158 -14.59 -21.05 -2.15
C ARG A 158 -14.39 -20.05 -3.28
N ASP A 159 -15.42 -19.31 -3.66
CA ASP A 159 -15.36 -18.32 -4.75
C ASP A 159 -14.60 -17.08 -4.32
N LEU A 160 -14.81 -16.64 -3.07
CA LEU A 160 -14.03 -15.57 -2.45
C LEU A 160 -12.54 -15.91 -2.36
N ASN A 161 -12.21 -17.14 -1.98
CA ASN A 161 -10.81 -17.61 -1.94
C ASN A 161 -10.18 -17.66 -3.34
N ARG A 162 -10.94 -18.09 -4.36
CA ARG A 162 -10.48 -18.05 -5.77
C ARG A 162 -10.22 -16.61 -6.21
N ALA A 163 -11.11 -15.68 -5.89
CA ALA A 163 -10.90 -14.27 -6.20
C ALA A 163 -9.70 -13.68 -5.47
N ALA A 164 -9.51 -13.97 -4.17
CA ALA A 164 -8.31 -13.59 -3.43
C ALA A 164 -7.04 -14.10 -4.11
N MET A 165 -7.03 -15.36 -4.55
CA MET A 165 -5.90 -15.96 -5.25
C MET A 165 -5.59 -15.21 -6.56
N TRP A 166 -6.60 -14.94 -7.39
CA TRP A 166 -6.41 -14.21 -8.65
C TRP A 166 -5.93 -12.76 -8.44
N VAL A 167 -6.48 -12.07 -7.43
CA VAL A 167 -6.02 -10.73 -7.04
C VAL A 167 -4.57 -10.79 -6.55
N ALA A 168 -4.21 -11.77 -5.72
CA ALA A 168 -2.85 -11.95 -5.22
C ALA A 168 -1.86 -12.25 -6.35
N VAL A 169 -2.21 -13.12 -7.29
CA VAL A 169 -1.40 -13.40 -8.49
C VAL A 169 -1.23 -12.14 -9.33
N GLY A 170 -2.30 -11.37 -9.55
CA GLY A 170 -2.23 -10.10 -10.29
C GLY A 170 -1.29 -9.08 -9.64
N LEU A 171 -1.39 -8.93 -8.31
CA LEU A 171 -0.48 -8.07 -7.53
C LEU A 171 0.96 -8.57 -7.54
N ALA A 172 1.17 -9.88 -7.47
CA ALA A 172 2.51 -10.48 -7.54
C ALA A 172 3.15 -10.23 -8.91
N VAL A 173 2.42 -10.45 -10.00
CA VAL A 173 2.88 -10.14 -11.37
C VAL A 173 3.19 -8.64 -11.51
N PHE A 174 2.30 -7.77 -11.04
CA PHE A 174 2.54 -6.32 -11.05
C PHE A 174 3.83 -5.96 -10.31
N THR A 175 4.03 -6.53 -9.13
CA THR A 175 5.21 -6.27 -8.30
C THR A 175 6.49 -6.79 -8.95
N VAL A 176 6.46 -7.94 -9.62
CA VAL A 176 7.62 -8.47 -10.35
C VAL A 176 7.96 -7.62 -11.58
N VAL A 177 6.95 -7.15 -12.31
CA VAL A 177 7.15 -6.37 -13.54
C VAL A 177 7.66 -4.94 -13.24
N PHE A 178 7.16 -4.31 -12.19
CA PHE A 178 7.45 -2.89 -11.88
C PHE A 178 8.29 -2.68 -10.61
N GLY A 179 8.64 -3.73 -9.88
CA GLY A 179 9.36 -3.66 -8.61
C GLY A 179 10.89 -3.69 -8.71
N THR A 180 11.44 -3.71 -9.92
CA THR A 180 12.88 -3.66 -10.23
C THR A 180 13.34 -2.24 -10.55
#